data_AF-A0A916U325-F1
#
_entry.id   AF-A0A916U325-F1
#
_cell.length_a   1.000
_cell.length_b   1.000
_cell.length_c   1.000
_cell.angle_alpha   90.00
_cell.angle_beta   90.00
_cell.angle_gamma   90.00
#
_symmetry.space_group_name_H-M   'P 1'
#
loop_
_entity.id
_entity.type
_entity.pdbx_description
1 polymer ?
#
loop_
_entity_poly.entity_id
_entity_poly.type
_entity_poly.pdbx_seq_one_letter_code
_entity_poly.pdbx_strand_id
1 'polypeptide(L)'
;MVGRSALERAHESAFRCAEVEYSRKNTSTGCVLIDRDFRIRGFNEAYEAATGLSRGEMQDHLLFDLFPDSPDNSENQVDRVRGSYERVLRCRRSNTLWVQRYDIPDPATPGGFIQKVWTLNHQPLVGNDGTVIGVVQHAEDITALDCVLASLARTLSVAEADDDHWWDVVRQLGTVGRALPRYRETYLALAQENNQLREAQASRAVIEQAKGILMGQHHCSPDEAFQILRQMSQATNEKLRDVAAALVKENAGLRSA
;
A
#
# COMPACT_ATOMS: atom_id res chain seq x y z
N MET A 1 36.97 -0.87 23.00
CA MET A 1 36.39 -1.30 21.72
C MET A 1 35.44 -2.44 22.01
N VAL A 2 34.16 -2.14 22.30
CA VAL A 2 33.16 -3.17 22.64
C VAL A 2 32.78 -3.86 21.34
N GLY A 3 33.08 -5.14 21.21
CA GLY A 3 32.73 -5.91 20.03
C GLY A 3 31.22 -5.95 19.85
N ARG A 4 30.74 -5.65 18.64
CA ARG A 4 29.31 -5.74 18.29
C ARG A 4 28.73 -7.08 18.73
N SER A 5 27.51 -7.09 19.24
CA SER A 5 26.86 -8.34 19.69
C SER A 5 26.59 -9.28 18.51
N ALA A 6 26.39 -10.57 18.78
CA ALA A 6 26.02 -11.53 17.74
C ALA A 6 24.69 -11.16 17.06
N LEU A 7 23.77 -10.54 17.82
CA LEU A 7 22.49 -10.04 17.34
C LEU A 7 22.68 -8.85 16.36
N GLU A 8 23.55 -7.90 16.69
CA GLU A 8 23.86 -6.77 15.81
C GLU A 8 24.44 -7.21 14.47
N ARG A 9 25.34 -8.22 14.47
CA ARG A 9 25.88 -8.79 13.23
C ARG A 9 24.80 -9.48 12.39
N ALA A 10 23.86 -10.16 13.03
CA ALA A 10 22.74 -10.81 12.34
C ALA A 10 21.81 -9.77 11.70
N HIS A 11 21.49 -8.69 12.40
CA HIS A 11 20.69 -7.58 11.85
C HIS A 11 21.41 -6.91 10.68
N GLU A 12 22.71 -6.61 10.80
CA GLU A 12 23.51 -6.01 9.73
C GLU A 12 23.62 -6.93 8.49
N SER A 13 23.64 -8.26 8.70
CA SER A 13 23.53 -9.21 7.59
C SER A 13 22.16 -9.18 6.93
N ALA A 14 21.07 -9.07 7.71
CA ALA A 14 19.71 -9.02 7.18
C ALA A 14 19.45 -7.74 6.37
N PHE A 15 19.96 -6.58 6.83
CA PHE A 15 19.91 -5.33 6.06
C PHE A 15 20.65 -5.44 4.73
N ARG A 16 21.86 -6.03 4.71
CA ARG A 16 22.60 -6.25 3.45
C ARG A 16 21.88 -7.21 2.50
N CYS A 17 21.29 -8.29 3.02
CA CYS A 17 20.49 -9.20 2.18
C CYS A 17 19.28 -8.49 1.58
N ALA A 18 18.56 -7.69 2.38
CA ALA A 18 17.45 -6.88 1.90
C ALA A 18 17.92 -5.87 0.85
N GLU A 19 19.02 -5.16 1.07
CA GLU A 19 19.56 -4.19 0.12
C GLU A 19 19.89 -4.85 -1.22
N VAL A 20 20.50 -6.03 -1.22
CA VAL A 20 20.76 -6.81 -2.44
C VAL A 20 19.47 -7.26 -3.11
N GLU A 21 18.48 -7.73 -2.36
CA GLU A 21 17.18 -8.14 -2.90
C GLU A 21 16.45 -6.98 -3.58
N TYR A 22 16.39 -5.82 -2.91
CA TYR A 22 15.70 -4.63 -3.41
C TYR A 22 16.47 -3.93 -4.53
N SER A 23 17.81 -3.96 -4.53
CA SER A 23 18.62 -3.42 -5.64
C SER A 23 18.55 -4.27 -6.91
N ARG A 24 18.32 -5.59 -6.79
CA ARG A 24 18.17 -6.50 -7.94
C ARG A 24 16.82 -6.36 -8.64
N LYS A 25 15.78 -5.94 -7.94
CA LYS A 25 14.51 -5.59 -8.57
C LYS A 25 14.77 -4.27 -9.30
N ASN A 26 14.78 -4.30 -10.63
CA ASN A 26 14.91 -3.12 -11.47
C ASN A 26 13.69 -2.19 -11.26
N THR A 27 13.68 -1.44 -10.16
CA THR A 27 12.55 -0.64 -9.72
C THR A 27 12.85 0.83 -9.95
N SER A 28 12.00 1.48 -10.75
CA SER A 28 11.93 2.94 -10.86
C SER A 28 11.39 3.62 -9.60
N THR A 29 11.03 2.86 -8.56
CA THR A 29 10.52 3.36 -7.29
C THR A 29 11.68 3.49 -6.31
N GLY A 30 11.79 4.64 -5.62
CA GLY A 30 12.78 4.83 -4.57
C GLY A 30 12.54 3.87 -3.41
N CYS A 31 13.59 3.21 -2.94
CA CYS A 31 13.55 2.29 -1.81
C CYS A 31 14.64 2.65 -0.80
N VAL A 32 14.27 2.67 0.49
CA VAL A 32 15.18 2.90 1.61
C VAL A 32 14.90 1.92 2.75
N LEU A 33 15.96 1.42 3.37
CA LEU A 33 15.95 0.52 4.52
C LEU A 33 16.32 1.31 5.76
N ILE A 34 15.47 1.24 6.78
CA ILE A 34 15.62 2.02 8.00
C ILE A 34 15.53 1.10 9.20
N ASP A 35 16.43 1.28 10.18
CA ASP A 35 16.40 0.51 11.41
C ASP A 35 15.42 1.05 12.45
N ARG A 36 15.36 0.39 13.60
CA ARG A 36 14.42 0.74 14.68
C ARG A 36 14.70 2.10 15.32
N ASP A 37 15.89 2.66 15.11
CA ASP A 37 16.31 3.96 15.61
C ASP A 37 16.19 5.05 14.53
N PHE A 38 15.50 4.73 13.42
CA PHE A 38 15.32 5.61 12.25
C PHE A 38 16.59 5.95 11.48
N ARG A 39 17.65 5.12 11.59
CA ARG A 39 18.86 5.29 10.79
C ARG A 39 18.71 4.62 9.44
N ILE A 40 19.16 5.31 8.40
CA ILE A 40 19.21 4.78 7.04
C ILE A 40 20.34 3.75 6.93
N ARG A 41 19.99 2.51 6.57
CA ARG A 41 20.93 1.39 6.48
C ARG A 41 21.24 0.95 5.06
N GLY A 42 20.40 1.32 4.09
CA GLY A 42 20.60 1.06 2.68
C GLY A 42 19.50 1.67 1.82
N PHE A 43 19.75 1.84 0.53
CA PHE A 43 18.81 2.46 -0.43
C PHE A 43 19.24 2.17 -1.86
N ASN A 44 18.32 2.37 -2.81
CA ASN A 44 18.58 2.21 -4.23
C ASN A 44 18.86 3.54 -4.94
N GLU A 45 19.35 3.45 -6.19
CA GLU A 45 19.66 4.62 -7.03
C GLU A 45 18.43 5.52 -7.27
N ALA A 46 17.23 4.95 -7.35
CA ALA A 46 16.00 5.71 -7.53
C ALA A 46 15.70 6.61 -6.30
N TYR A 47 16.06 6.17 -5.09
CA TYR A 47 15.91 6.97 -3.88
C TYR A 47 16.95 8.08 -3.80
N GLU A 48 18.20 7.81 -4.21
CA GLU A 48 19.23 8.84 -4.37
C GLU A 48 18.79 9.92 -5.36
N ALA A 49 18.30 9.52 -6.55
CA ALA A 49 17.83 10.45 -7.57
C ALA A 49 16.63 11.29 -7.10
N ALA A 50 15.70 10.70 -6.34
CA ALA A 50 14.51 11.40 -5.86
C ALA A 50 14.83 12.44 -4.76
N THR A 51 15.85 12.18 -3.94
CA THR A 51 16.26 13.05 -2.82
C THR A 51 17.38 14.01 -3.18
N GLY A 52 18.18 13.70 -4.20
CA GLY A 52 19.35 14.47 -4.61
C GLY A 52 20.57 14.26 -3.70
N LEU A 53 20.50 13.36 -2.72
CA LEU A 53 21.59 13.06 -1.80
C LEU A 53 22.41 11.87 -2.28
N SER A 54 23.72 11.91 -2.08
CA SER A 54 24.62 10.79 -2.39
C SER A 54 24.66 9.76 -1.26
N ARG A 55 25.18 8.56 -1.57
CA ARG A 55 25.34 7.51 -0.56
C ARG A 55 26.10 7.94 0.69
N GLY A 56 27.17 8.70 0.52
CA GLY A 56 28.01 9.15 1.64
C GLY A 56 27.30 10.13 2.59
N GLU A 57 26.31 10.86 2.08
CA GLU A 57 25.53 11.82 2.86
C GLU A 57 24.35 11.16 3.58
N MET A 58 23.84 10.03 3.06
CA MET A 58 22.67 9.35 3.64
C MET A 58 23.01 8.18 4.56
N GLN A 59 24.07 7.43 4.27
CA GLN A 59 24.36 6.18 4.97
C GLN A 59 24.55 6.40 6.48
N ASP A 60 23.86 5.61 7.29
CA ASP A 60 23.89 5.60 8.76
C ASP A 60 23.42 6.91 9.44
N HIS A 61 22.94 7.90 8.67
CA HIS A 61 22.30 9.10 9.21
C HIS A 61 20.85 8.86 9.61
N LEU A 62 20.34 9.68 10.52
CA LEU A 62 18.94 9.65 10.94
C LEU A 62 18.05 10.23 9.85
N LEU A 63 17.00 9.49 9.47
CA LEU A 63 16.08 9.88 8.41
C LEU A 63 15.51 11.29 8.63
N PHE A 64 15.05 11.57 9.85
CA PHE A 64 14.39 12.84 10.19
C PHE A 64 15.35 14.00 10.43
N ASP A 65 16.65 13.74 10.57
CA ASP A 65 17.66 14.80 10.62
C ASP A 65 18.01 15.24 9.19
N LEU A 66 18.06 14.29 8.25
CA LEU A 66 18.28 14.58 6.83
C LEU A 66 17.04 15.19 6.16
N PHE A 67 15.85 14.79 6.59
CA PHE A 67 14.59 15.27 6.05
C PHE A 67 13.71 15.84 7.17
N PRO A 68 14.07 17.02 7.73
CA PRO A 68 13.33 17.63 8.83
C PRO A 68 12.00 18.23 8.36
N ASP A 69 11.23 18.81 9.30
CA ASP A 69 10.06 19.61 8.95
C ASP A 69 10.48 20.86 8.17
N SER A 70 9.72 21.16 7.12
CA SER A 70 9.86 22.41 6.35
C SER A 70 9.09 23.53 7.05
N PRO A 71 9.69 24.73 7.23
CA PRO A 71 8.99 25.88 7.78
C PRO A 71 7.81 26.34 6.89
N ASP A 72 7.86 26.03 5.59
CA ASP A 72 6.83 26.36 4.61
C ASP A 72 5.72 25.30 4.51
N ASN A 73 5.81 24.23 5.30
CA ASN A 73 4.79 23.21 5.42
C ASN A 73 4.13 23.28 6.80
N SER A 74 2.88 23.71 6.84
CA SER A 74 2.09 23.77 8.08
C SER A 74 1.56 22.39 8.52
N GLU A 75 1.70 21.37 7.68
CA GLU A 75 1.41 19.98 8.05
C GLU A 75 2.65 19.37 8.69
N ASN A 76 2.55 18.92 9.95
CA ASN A 76 3.61 18.20 10.68
C ASN A 76 4.08 16.94 9.92
N GLN A 77 4.93 17.13 8.91
CA GLN A 77 5.27 16.13 7.91
C GLN A 77 6.09 15.01 8.54
N VAL A 78 7.02 15.35 9.44
CA VAL A 78 7.83 14.39 10.20
C VAL A 78 6.96 13.53 11.10
N ASP A 79 6.07 14.13 11.90
CA ASP A 79 5.21 13.39 12.84
C ASP A 79 4.32 12.36 12.13
N ARG A 80 3.74 12.73 10.98
CA ARG A 80 2.89 11.84 10.19
C ARG A 80 3.67 10.62 9.68
N VAL A 81 4.87 10.84 9.15
CA VAL A 81 5.73 9.76 8.65
C VAL A 81 6.23 8.91 9.82
N ARG A 82 6.73 9.51 10.90
CA ARG A 82 7.19 8.83 12.12
C ARG A 82 6.11 7.94 12.72
N GLY A 83 4.88 8.45 12.88
CA GLY A 83 3.76 7.66 13.39
C GLY A 83 3.43 6.44 12.52
N SER A 84 3.60 6.54 11.20
CA SER A 84 3.46 5.41 10.28
C SER A 84 4.54 4.35 10.52
N TYR A 85 5.81 4.75 10.64
CA TYR A 85 6.92 3.83 10.98
C TYR A 85 6.69 3.11 12.31
N GLU A 86 6.36 3.85 13.36
CA GLU A 86 6.11 3.29 14.69
C GLU A 86 4.94 2.29 14.68
N ARG A 87 3.90 2.56 13.90
CA ARG A 87 2.79 1.62 13.68
C ARG A 87 3.27 0.34 13.00
N VAL A 88 4.13 0.41 11.99
CA VAL A 88 4.69 -0.78 11.32
C VAL A 88 5.54 -1.59 12.30
N LEU A 89 6.43 -0.93 13.03
CA LEU A 89 7.30 -1.58 14.03
C LEU A 89 6.50 -2.26 15.15
N ARG A 90 5.41 -1.63 15.61
CA ARG A 90 4.54 -2.16 16.67
C ARG A 90 3.61 -3.28 16.18
N CYS A 91 2.92 -3.06 15.06
CA CYS A 91 1.86 -3.96 14.59
C CYS A 91 2.34 -5.04 13.62
N ARG A 92 3.58 -4.94 13.11
CA ARG A 92 4.14 -5.85 12.09
C ARG A 92 3.28 -5.96 10.83
N ARG A 93 2.58 -4.88 10.49
CA ARG A 93 1.73 -4.78 9.28
C ARG A 93 2.19 -3.59 8.47
N SER A 94 2.16 -3.73 7.15
CA SER A 94 2.46 -2.63 6.25
C SER A 94 1.50 -1.45 6.45
N ASN A 95 1.99 -0.24 6.19
CA ASN A 95 1.19 0.97 6.27
C ASN A 95 1.49 1.88 5.07
N THR A 96 0.44 2.33 4.39
CA THR A 96 0.56 3.22 3.23
C THR A 96 0.10 4.62 3.62
N LEU A 97 0.93 5.62 3.32
CA LEU A 97 0.55 7.02 3.35
C LEU A 97 0.32 7.46 1.91
N TRP A 98 -0.95 7.62 1.57
CA TRP A 98 -1.40 8.02 0.24
C TRP A 98 -1.22 9.52 0.07
N VAL A 99 -0.72 9.95 -1.09
CA VAL A 99 -0.60 11.34 -1.59
C VAL A 99 -0.44 12.38 -0.48
N GLN A 100 0.80 12.73 -0.18
CA GLN A 100 1.11 13.69 0.87
C GLN A 100 2.21 14.65 0.43
N ARG A 101 2.08 15.93 0.79
CA ARG A 101 3.19 16.87 0.67
C ARG A 101 4.23 16.54 1.73
N TYR A 102 5.49 16.40 1.31
CA TYR A 102 6.64 16.28 2.19
C TYR A 102 7.78 17.00 1.50
N ASP A 103 8.10 18.19 2.01
CA ASP A 103 9.16 18.99 1.42
C ASP A 103 10.50 18.44 1.89
N ILE A 104 11.46 18.35 0.97
CA ILE A 104 12.82 17.89 1.29
C ILE A 104 13.79 19.07 1.22
N PRO A 105 14.90 19.07 1.98
CA PRO A 105 15.92 20.10 1.83
C PRO A 105 16.43 20.19 0.40
N ASP A 106 16.69 21.41 -0.07
CA ASP A 106 17.31 21.66 -1.37
C ASP A 106 18.83 21.52 -1.26
N PRO A 107 19.47 20.53 -1.94
CA PRO A 107 20.92 20.41 -1.94
C PRO A 107 21.63 21.62 -2.56
N ALA A 108 20.96 22.37 -3.45
CA ALA A 108 21.52 23.56 -4.09
C ALA A 108 21.44 24.81 -3.22
N THR A 109 20.50 24.86 -2.26
CA THR A 109 20.19 26.05 -1.47
C THR A 109 20.17 25.71 0.03
N PRO A 110 21.23 26.03 0.79
CA PRO A 110 21.27 25.76 2.23
C PRO A 110 20.09 26.41 2.97
N GLY A 111 19.32 25.59 3.70
CA GLY A 111 18.11 26.01 4.40
C GLY A 111 16.88 26.20 3.50
N GLY A 112 17.02 26.04 2.18
CA GLY A 112 15.92 25.97 1.24
C GLY A 112 15.28 24.58 1.22
N PHE A 113 14.03 24.53 0.76
CA PHE A 113 13.27 23.30 0.63
C PHE A 113 12.67 23.19 -0.78
N ILE A 114 12.62 21.96 -1.29
CA ILE A 114 11.94 21.61 -2.53
C ILE A 114 10.60 21.00 -2.15
N GLN A 115 9.52 21.64 -2.59
CA GLN A 115 8.18 21.08 -2.45
C GLN A 115 8.05 19.80 -3.27
N LYS A 116 7.67 18.72 -2.60
CA LYS A 116 7.41 17.43 -3.25
C LYS A 116 6.14 16.78 -2.73
N VAL A 117 5.53 15.99 -3.59
CA VAL A 117 4.33 15.18 -3.30
C VAL A 117 4.69 13.72 -3.43
N TRP A 118 4.34 12.93 -2.42
CA TRP A 118 4.80 11.56 -2.28
C TRP A 118 3.66 10.58 -2.01
N THR A 119 3.82 9.36 -2.52
CA THR A 119 3.15 8.17 -1.96
C THR A 119 4.20 7.31 -1.26
N LEU A 120 3.93 6.92 -0.01
CA LEU A 120 4.85 6.12 0.80
C LEU A 120 4.21 4.79 1.20
N ASN A 121 4.96 3.70 1.06
CA ASN A 121 4.58 2.39 1.58
C ASN A 121 5.67 1.87 2.52
N HIS A 122 5.31 1.67 3.78
CA HIS A 122 6.20 1.17 4.83
C HIS A 122 5.88 -0.30 5.11
N GLN A 123 6.88 -1.16 4.99
CA GLN A 123 6.77 -2.60 5.22
C GLN A 123 7.71 -3.02 6.35
N PRO A 124 7.32 -3.95 7.23
CA PRO A 124 8.21 -4.41 8.29
C PRO A 124 9.39 -5.20 7.68
N LEU A 125 10.61 -4.83 8.05
CA LEU A 125 11.80 -5.64 7.74
C LEU A 125 12.00 -6.66 8.86
N VAL A 126 11.89 -7.94 8.51
CA VAL A 126 11.94 -9.05 9.47
C VAL A 126 13.29 -9.76 9.35
N GLY A 127 13.99 -9.92 10.48
CA GLY A 127 15.21 -10.70 10.57
C GLY A 127 14.94 -12.20 10.52
N ASN A 128 16.01 -13.00 10.39
CA ASN A 128 15.91 -14.46 10.29
C ASN A 128 15.27 -15.13 11.52
N ASP A 129 15.25 -14.45 12.66
CA ASP A 129 14.67 -14.88 13.92
C ASP A 129 13.17 -14.52 14.06
N GLY A 130 12.57 -13.87 13.05
CA GLY A 130 11.19 -13.39 13.09
C GLY A 130 11.01 -12.04 13.80
N THR A 131 12.09 -11.42 14.28
CA THR A 131 12.04 -10.10 14.90
C THR A 131 11.95 -9.01 13.82
N VAL A 132 11.12 -7.98 14.05
CA VAL A 132 11.13 -6.80 13.18
C VAL A 132 12.36 -5.97 13.52
N ILE A 133 13.31 -5.91 12.60
CA ILE A 133 14.61 -5.24 12.77
C ILE A 133 14.63 -3.83 12.17
N GLY A 134 13.59 -3.46 11.43
CA GLY A 134 13.47 -2.17 10.77
C GLY A 134 12.23 -2.07 9.89
N VAL A 135 12.28 -1.13 8.96
CA VAL A 135 11.24 -0.85 7.97
C VAL A 135 11.88 -0.68 6.59
N VAL A 136 11.22 -1.22 5.57
CA VAL A 136 11.47 -0.89 4.18
C VAL A 136 10.46 0.15 3.75
N GLN A 137 10.92 1.32 3.31
CA GLN A 137 10.06 2.33 2.69
C GLN A 137 10.24 2.32 1.18
N HIS A 138 9.12 2.24 0.48
CA HIS A 138 9.03 2.61 -0.92
C HIS A 138 8.48 4.03 -1.00
N ALA A 139 9.22 4.91 -1.67
CA ALA A 139 8.89 6.32 -1.85
C ALA A 139 8.71 6.60 -3.34
N GLU A 140 7.52 7.04 -3.70
CA GLU A 140 7.19 7.46 -5.06
C GLU A 140 6.97 8.97 -5.08
N ASP A 141 7.84 9.66 -5.79
CA ASP A 141 7.69 11.09 -6.09
C ASP A 141 6.64 11.23 -7.20
N ILE A 142 5.49 11.81 -6.84
CA ILE A 142 4.37 12.08 -7.75
C ILE A 142 4.23 13.56 -8.06
N THR A 143 5.22 14.39 -7.73
CA THR A 143 5.19 15.85 -7.90
C THR A 143 4.92 16.23 -9.35
N ALA A 144 5.55 15.54 -10.31
CA ALA A 144 5.31 15.80 -11.73
C ALA A 144 3.86 15.52 -12.15
N LEU A 145 3.25 14.45 -11.62
CA LEU A 145 1.85 14.11 -11.88
C LEU A 145 0.91 15.12 -11.23
N ASP A 146 1.18 15.49 -9.97
CA ASP A 146 0.40 16.47 -9.23
C ASP A 146 0.39 17.84 -9.93
N CYS A 147 1.56 18.31 -10.40
CA CYS A 147 1.67 19.55 -11.19
C CYS A 147 0.83 19.51 -12.47
N VAL A 148 0.83 18.40 -13.20
CA VAL A 148 0.03 18.24 -14.43
C VAL A 148 -1.46 18.24 -14.11
N LEU A 149 -1.89 17.52 -13.07
CA LEU A 149 -3.29 17.49 -12.64
C LEU A 149 -3.77 18.87 -12.17
N ALA A 150 -2.95 19.58 -11.40
CA ALA A 150 -3.25 20.94 -10.95
C ALA A 150 -3.35 21.92 -12.13
N SER A 151 -2.49 21.78 -13.14
CA SER A 151 -2.58 22.58 -14.38
C SER A 151 -3.87 22.31 -15.14
N LEU A 152 -4.22 21.03 -15.34
CA LEU A 152 -5.46 20.63 -16.01
C LEU A 152 -6.71 21.14 -15.27
N ALA A 153 -6.73 21.01 -13.94
CA ALA A 153 -7.84 21.49 -13.11
C ALA A 153 -8.04 23.01 -13.27
N ARG A 154 -6.96 23.79 -13.32
CA ARG A 154 -7.04 25.24 -13.60
C ARG A 154 -7.58 25.52 -14.99
N THR A 155 -7.07 24.86 -16.02
CA THR A 155 -7.54 25.03 -17.40
C THR A 155 -9.03 24.72 -17.53
N LEU A 156 -9.49 23.61 -16.93
CA LEU A 156 -10.90 23.22 -16.93
C LEU A 156 -11.79 24.17 -16.11
N SER A 157 -11.25 24.83 -15.09
CA SER A 157 -11.99 25.81 -14.28
C SER A 157 -12.20 27.16 -14.97
N VAL A 158 -11.44 27.47 -16.02
CA VAL A 158 -11.53 28.74 -16.78
C VAL A 158 -12.28 28.58 -18.11
N ALA A 159 -12.60 27.36 -18.52
CA ALA A 159 -13.27 27.10 -19.80
C ALA A 159 -14.79 27.35 -19.73
N GLU A 160 -15.23 28.56 -20.04
CA GLU A 160 -16.42 28.71 -20.89
C GLU A 160 -16.03 28.23 -22.29
N ALA A 161 -16.66 27.15 -22.74
CA ALA A 161 -16.22 26.37 -23.89
C ALA A 161 -16.23 27.17 -25.21
N ASP A 162 -15.09 27.22 -25.88
CA ASP A 162 -14.99 27.45 -27.33
C ASP A 162 -14.19 26.30 -27.98
N ASP A 163 -14.62 25.89 -29.18
CA ASP A 163 -14.37 24.57 -29.79
C ASP A 163 -12.88 24.27 -30.07
N ASP A 164 -12.05 25.31 -30.25
CA ASP A 164 -10.62 25.16 -30.58
C ASP A 164 -9.72 24.86 -29.35
N HIS A 165 -10.21 25.05 -28.12
CA HIS A 165 -9.44 24.83 -26.90
C HIS A 165 -9.39 23.35 -26.45
N TRP A 166 -10.32 22.52 -26.94
CA TRP A 166 -10.47 21.13 -26.53
C TRP A 166 -9.30 20.23 -26.94
N TRP A 167 -8.63 20.53 -28.05
CA TRP A 167 -7.51 19.70 -28.53
C TRP A 167 -6.24 19.83 -27.67
N ASP A 168 -6.02 20.97 -27.00
CA ASP A 168 -4.84 21.13 -26.14
C ASP A 168 -5.02 20.42 -24.80
N VAL A 169 -6.26 20.37 -24.29
CA VAL A 169 -6.64 19.54 -23.13
C VAL A 169 -6.48 18.04 -23.46
N VAL A 170 -6.93 17.59 -24.63
CA VAL A 170 -6.77 16.19 -25.09
C VAL A 170 -5.28 15.81 -25.26
N ARG A 171 -4.45 16.72 -25.76
CA ARG A 171 -3.00 16.51 -25.90
C ARG A 171 -2.29 16.41 -24.55
N GLN A 172 -2.71 17.19 -23.55
CA GLN A 172 -2.18 17.13 -22.18
C GLN A 172 -2.64 15.87 -21.44
N LEU A 173 -3.89 15.43 -21.63
CA LEU A 173 -4.42 14.15 -21.11
C LEU A 173 -3.64 12.94 -21.65
N GLY A 174 -3.15 12.99 -22.89
CA GLY A 174 -2.26 11.97 -23.45
C GLY A 174 -0.94 11.79 -22.69
N THR A 175 -0.49 12.80 -21.93
CA THR A 175 0.74 12.73 -21.13
C THR A 175 0.48 12.12 -19.75
N VAL A 176 -0.66 12.42 -19.14
CA VAL A 176 -1.17 11.74 -17.93
C VAL A 176 -1.40 10.25 -18.20
N GLY A 177 -1.94 9.91 -19.38
CA GLY A 177 -2.10 8.53 -19.83
C GLY A 177 -0.80 7.73 -19.96
N ARG A 178 0.35 8.38 -20.14
CA ARG A 178 1.68 7.72 -20.20
C ARG A 178 2.34 7.53 -18.83
N ALA A 179 1.97 8.31 -17.81
CA ALA A 179 2.48 8.20 -16.45
C ALA A 179 1.67 7.26 -15.55
N LEU A 180 0.38 7.06 -15.87
CA LEU A 180 -0.55 6.21 -15.12
C LEU A 180 -0.44 4.67 -15.24
N PRO A 181 0.31 4.03 -16.17
CA PRO A 181 0.28 2.58 -16.32
C PRO A 181 0.61 1.82 -15.02
N ARG A 182 1.56 2.31 -14.21
CA ARG A 182 1.99 1.65 -12.97
C ARG A 182 0.96 1.78 -11.83
N TYR A 183 0.30 2.93 -11.70
CA TYR A 183 -0.82 3.10 -10.77
C TYR A 183 -2.04 2.29 -11.19
N ARG A 184 -2.30 2.20 -12.51
CA ARG A 184 -3.40 1.43 -13.06
C ARG A 184 -3.22 -0.06 -12.84
N GLU A 185 -2.04 -0.62 -13.08
CA GLU A 185 -1.76 -2.04 -12.82
C GLU A 185 -1.91 -2.38 -11.34
N THR A 186 -1.37 -1.55 -10.45
CA THR A 186 -1.46 -1.75 -8.99
C THR A 186 -2.89 -1.64 -8.49
N TYR A 187 -3.64 -0.62 -8.95
CA TYR A 187 -5.04 -0.42 -8.60
C TYR A 187 -5.91 -1.58 -9.12
N LEU A 188 -5.69 -2.04 -10.34
CA LEU A 188 -6.44 -3.15 -10.93
C LEU A 188 -6.14 -4.47 -10.20
N ALA A 189 -4.87 -4.75 -9.88
CA ALA A 189 -4.49 -5.92 -9.11
C ALA A 189 -5.12 -5.91 -7.70
N LEU A 190 -5.05 -4.76 -7.01
CA LEU A 190 -5.64 -4.59 -5.68
C LEU A 190 -7.17 -4.68 -5.70
N ALA A 191 -7.82 -4.13 -6.74
CA ALA A 191 -9.26 -4.23 -6.93
C ALA A 191 -9.69 -5.67 -7.23
N GLN A 192 -8.91 -6.41 -8.02
CA GLN A 192 -9.15 -7.81 -8.31
C GLN A 192 -9.01 -8.68 -7.05
N GLU A 193 -7.97 -8.47 -6.26
CA GLU A 193 -7.79 -9.18 -4.98
C GLU A 193 -8.92 -8.86 -3.99
N ASN A 194 -9.31 -7.58 -3.87
CA ASN A 194 -10.46 -7.19 -3.04
C ASN A 194 -11.76 -7.84 -3.48
N ASN A 195 -12.02 -7.91 -4.79
CA ASN A 195 -13.21 -8.56 -5.32
C ASN A 195 -13.19 -10.07 -5.02
N GLN A 196 -12.06 -10.74 -5.24
CA GLN A 196 -11.92 -12.17 -4.90
C GLN A 196 -12.11 -12.44 -3.41
N LEU A 197 -11.56 -11.60 -2.54
CA LEU A 197 -11.74 -11.70 -1.08
C LEU A 197 -13.19 -11.44 -0.68
N ARG A 198 -13.84 -10.42 -1.23
CA ARG A 198 -15.25 -10.12 -0.97
C ARG A 198 -16.18 -11.24 -1.44
N GLU A 199 -15.93 -11.81 -2.62
CA GLU A 199 -16.68 -12.96 -3.13
C GLU A 199 -16.49 -14.19 -2.25
N ALA A 200 -15.26 -14.49 -1.83
CA ALA A 200 -14.98 -15.61 -0.95
C ALA A 200 -15.62 -15.43 0.44
N GLN A 201 -15.58 -14.22 1.01
CA GLN A 201 -16.23 -13.90 2.28
C GLN A 201 -17.75 -13.98 2.19
N ALA A 202 -18.35 -13.41 1.14
CA ALA A 202 -19.79 -13.47 0.91
C ALA A 202 -20.27 -14.92 0.73
N SER A 203 -19.54 -15.72 -0.05
CA SER A 203 -19.85 -17.14 -0.23
C SER A 203 -19.78 -17.91 1.09
N ARG A 204 -18.78 -17.64 1.94
CA ARG A 204 -18.64 -18.32 3.24
C ARG A 204 -19.76 -17.92 4.20
N ALA A 205 -20.12 -16.64 4.24
CA ALA A 205 -21.20 -16.15 5.09
C ALA A 205 -22.54 -16.81 4.76
N VAL A 206 -22.88 -16.91 3.47
CA VAL A 206 -24.13 -17.53 3.01
C VAL A 206 -24.16 -19.04 3.30
N ILE A 207 -23.04 -19.75 3.10
CA ILE A 207 -22.95 -21.18 3.42
C ILE A 207 -23.10 -21.43 4.93
N GLU A 208 -22.48 -20.61 5.77
CA GLU A 208 -22.62 -20.74 7.23
C GLU A 208 -24.05 -20.41 7.71
N GLN A 209 -24.73 -19.43 7.09
CA GLN A 209 -26.14 -19.16 7.38
C GLN A 209 -27.05 -20.33 7.00
N ALA A 210 -26.87 -20.91 5.81
CA ALA A 210 -27.62 -22.07 5.37
C ALA A 210 -27.40 -23.29 6.27
N LYS A 211 -26.15 -23.54 6.70
CA LYS A 211 -25.85 -24.58 7.70
C LYS A 211 -26.60 -24.31 9.00
N GLY A 212 -26.60 -23.08 9.50
CA GLY A 212 -27.34 -22.72 10.73
C GLY A 212 -28.84 -22.97 10.62
N ILE A 213 -29.45 -22.68 9.47
CA ILE A 213 -30.86 -22.99 9.19
C ILE A 213 -31.09 -24.50 9.22
N LEU A 214 -30.27 -25.28 8.50
CA LEU A 214 -30.39 -26.74 8.44
C LEU A 214 -30.18 -27.39 9.81
N MET A 215 -29.21 -26.92 10.60
CA MET A 215 -29.01 -27.36 11.97
C MET A 215 -30.26 -27.14 12.82
N GLY A 216 -30.92 -25.98 12.68
CA GLY A 216 -32.16 -25.67 13.40
C GLY A 216 -33.38 -26.47 12.94
N GLN A 217 -33.47 -26.79 11.65
CA GLN A 217 -34.62 -27.53 11.07
C GLN A 217 -34.48 -29.05 11.24
N HIS A 218 -33.29 -29.58 11.03
CA HIS A 218 -33.01 -31.02 11.02
C HIS A 218 -32.36 -31.52 12.32
N HIS A 219 -32.08 -30.62 13.28
CA HIS A 219 -31.42 -30.96 14.56
C HIS A 219 -30.11 -31.73 14.37
N CYS A 220 -29.36 -31.37 13.34
CA CYS A 220 -28.13 -32.04 12.97
C CYS A 220 -26.89 -31.23 13.36
N SER A 221 -25.74 -31.91 13.38
CA SER A 221 -24.44 -31.28 13.60
C SER A 221 -24.01 -30.39 12.42
N PRO A 222 -23.06 -29.47 12.62
CA PRO A 222 -22.53 -28.63 11.54
C PRO A 222 -21.96 -29.42 10.34
N ASP A 223 -21.36 -30.59 10.61
CA ASP A 223 -20.79 -31.45 9.58
C ASP A 223 -21.89 -32.14 8.77
N GLU A 224 -22.93 -32.64 9.43
CA GLU A 224 -24.10 -33.23 8.77
C GLU A 224 -24.85 -32.18 7.93
N ALA A 225 -25.04 -30.97 8.46
CA ALA A 225 -25.64 -29.86 7.71
C ALA A 225 -24.84 -29.49 6.45
N PHE A 226 -23.50 -29.51 6.53
CA PHE A 226 -22.66 -29.28 5.35
C PHE A 226 -22.74 -30.43 4.34
N GLN A 227 -22.86 -31.69 4.79
CA GLN A 227 -23.09 -32.82 3.89
C GLN A 227 -24.44 -32.74 3.18
N ILE A 228 -25.48 -32.28 3.87
CA ILE A 228 -26.82 -32.06 3.27
C ILE A 228 -26.71 -31.02 2.14
N LEU A 229 -26.07 -29.87 2.38
CA LEU A 229 -25.84 -28.86 1.33
C LEU A 229 -25.05 -29.43 0.15
N ARG A 230 -24.04 -30.27 0.42
CA ARG A 230 -23.23 -30.90 -0.63
C ARG A 230 -24.06 -31.88 -1.48
N GLN A 231 -24.92 -32.68 -0.85
CA GLN A 231 -25.83 -33.58 -1.56
C GLN A 231 -26.83 -32.80 -2.42
N MET A 232 -27.40 -31.71 -1.90
CA MET A 232 -28.30 -30.84 -2.65
C MET A 232 -27.60 -30.20 -3.87
N SER A 233 -26.37 -29.71 -3.70
CA SER A 233 -25.54 -29.19 -4.79
C SER A 233 -25.22 -30.24 -5.84
N GLN A 234 -24.92 -31.48 -5.44
CA GLN A 234 -24.66 -32.58 -6.37
C GLN A 234 -25.91 -33.02 -7.13
N ALA A 235 -27.07 -33.06 -6.47
CA ALA A 235 -28.33 -33.46 -7.09
C ALA A 235 -28.87 -32.42 -8.09
N THR A 236 -28.60 -31.14 -7.83
CA THR A 236 -29.02 -30.01 -8.70
C THR A 236 -27.97 -29.63 -9.75
N ASN A 237 -26.74 -30.13 -9.60
CA ASN A 237 -25.58 -29.71 -10.38
C ASN A 237 -25.31 -28.19 -10.34
N GLU A 238 -25.70 -27.54 -9.24
CA GLU A 238 -25.45 -26.13 -8.98
C GLU A 238 -24.29 -25.93 -8.01
N LYS A 239 -23.64 -24.77 -8.04
CA LYS A 239 -22.54 -24.48 -7.10
C LYS A 239 -23.12 -24.41 -5.68
N LEU A 240 -22.41 -25.01 -4.72
CA LEU A 240 -22.81 -25.07 -3.31
C LEU A 240 -23.28 -23.73 -2.71
N ARG A 241 -22.63 -22.62 -3.10
CA ARG A 241 -22.97 -21.27 -2.65
C ARG A 241 -24.34 -20.78 -3.15
N ASP A 242 -24.75 -21.21 -4.35
CA ASP A 242 -25.99 -20.80 -4.99
C ASP A 242 -27.16 -21.56 -4.35
N VAL A 243 -26.97 -22.86 -4.08
CA VAL A 243 -27.89 -23.69 -3.28
C VAL A 243 -28.09 -23.13 -1.87
N ALA A 244 -26.99 -22.74 -1.21
CA ALA A 244 -27.07 -22.10 0.11
C ALA A 244 -27.84 -20.77 0.08
N ALA A 245 -27.63 -19.95 -0.96
CA ALA A 245 -28.34 -18.68 -1.13
C ALA A 245 -29.85 -18.89 -1.35
N ALA A 246 -30.24 -19.89 -2.16
CA ALA A 246 -31.63 -20.23 -2.40
C ALA A 246 -32.34 -20.64 -1.09
N LEU A 247 -31.70 -21.48 -0.28
CA LEU A 247 -32.22 -21.93 1.01
C LEU A 247 -32.39 -20.78 2.01
N VAL A 248 -31.41 -19.86 2.09
CA VAL A 248 -31.51 -18.67 2.95
C VAL A 248 -32.67 -17.76 2.50
N LYS A 249 -32.85 -17.57 1.19
CA LYS A 249 -33.95 -16.75 0.64
C LYS A 249 -35.32 -17.37 0.90
N GLU A 250 -35.45 -18.69 0.75
CA GLU A 250 -36.68 -19.41 1.04
C GLU A 250 -37.07 -19.31 2.52
N ASN A 251 -36.11 -19.50 3.43
CA ASN A 251 -36.35 -19.37 4.87
C ASN A 251 -36.73 -17.94 5.28
N ALA A 252 -36.09 -16.93 4.68
CA ALA A 252 -36.45 -15.53 4.93
C ALA A 252 -37.89 -15.22 4.49
N GLY A 253 -38.33 -15.76 3.34
CA GLY A 253 -39.70 -15.62 2.84
C GLY A 253 -40.74 -16.30 3.74
N LEU A 254 -40.41 -17.48 4.29
CA LEU A 254 -41.28 -18.24 5.21
C LEU A 254 -41.46 -17.58 6.58
N ARG A 255 -40.52 -16.74 7.03
CA ARG A 255 -40.60 -16.02 8.32
C ARG A 255 -41.32 -14.68 8.24
N SER A 256 -41.50 -14.14 7.03
CA SER A 256 -42.19 -12.87 6.77
C SER A 256 -43.68 -13.00 6.44
N ALA A 257 -44.21 -14.22 6.44
CA ALA A 257 -45.61 -14.56 6.24
C ALA A 257 -46.23 -15.07 7.55
#